data_AF-K1T644-F1
#
_entry.id   AF-K1T644-F1
#
_cell.length_a   1.000
_cell.length_b   1.000
_cell.length_c   1.000
_cell.angle_alpha   90.00
_cell.angle_beta   90.00
_cell.angle_gamma   90.00
#
_symmetry.space_group_name_H-M   'P 1'
#
loop_
_entity.id
_entity.type
_entity.pdbx_description
1 polymer ?
#
loop_
_entity_poly.entity_id
_entity_poly.type
_entity_poly.pdbx_seq_one_letter_code
_entity_poly.pdbx_strand_id
1 'polypeptide(L)'
;MNGILDSIGSAITTVSDFVCGYPLFILLIGGGLFLFFYSGAVSLCRIGYSIKALRYKSEVAGEGQISSFQALMSAIASTVGMGNIAGVAIAITVGGPGAIFWMWVSAVVGMSTK
;
A
#
# COMPACT_ATOMS: atom_id res chain seq x y z
N MET A 1 38.93 -15.36 -3.62
CA MET A 1 37.91 -14.97 -2.63
C MET A 1 36.85 -14.02 -3.19
N ASN A 2 37.14 -13.23 -4.24
CA ASN A 2 36.17 -12.29 -4.84
C ASN A 2 35.08 -13.00 -5.69
N GLY A 3 35.44 -13.99 -6.50
CA GLY A 3 34.48 -14.66 -7.40
C GLY A 3 33.34 -15.44 -6.71
N ILE A 4 33.52 -15.91 -5.47
CA ILE A 4 32.44 -16.56 -4.69
C ILE A 4 31.47 -15.51 -4.14
N LEU A 5 31.97 -14.36 -3.68
CA LEU A 5 31.15 -13.24 -3.23
C LEU A 5 30.36 -12.64 -4.40
N ASP A 6 30.98 -12.54 -5.57
CA ASP A 6 30.31 -12.08 -6.80
C ASP A 6 29.23 -13.06 -7.28
N SER A 7 29.47 -14.37 -7.13
CA SER A 7 28.48 -15.42 -7.46
C SER A 7 27.29 -15.42 -6.50
N ILE A 8 27.54 -15.22 -5.20
CA ILE A 8 26.47 -15.08 -4.20
C ILE A 8 25.69 -13.78 -4.42
N GLY A 9 26.40 -12.67 -4.69
CA GLY A 9 25.78 -11.38 -4.99
C GLY A 9 24.86 -11.47 -6.21
N SER A 10 25.34 -12.03 -7.32
CA SER A 10 24.54 -12.20 -8.54
C SER A 10 23.34 -13.14 -8.35
N ALA A 11 23.47 -14.20 -7.55
CA ALA A 11 22.35 -15.07 -7.21
C ALA A 11 21.27 -14.32 -6.40
N ILE A 12 21.67 -13.49 -5.43
CA ILE A 12 20.74 -12.68 -4.62
C ILE A 12 20.03 -11.65 -5.50
N THR A 13 20.74 -10.97 -6.39
CA THR A 13 20.14 -9.98 -7.30
C THR A 13 19.15 -10.65 -8.25
N THR A 14 19.50 -11.81 -8.82
CA THR A 14 18.60 -12.54 -9.74
C THR A 14 17.30 -12.98 -9.06
N VAL A 15 17.39 -13.50 -7.84
CA VAL A 15 16.21 -13.89 -7.05
C VAL A 15 15.39 -12.65 -6.66
N SER A 16 16.05 -11.56 -6.26
CA SER A 16 15.38 -10.32 -5.90
C SER A 16 14.64 -9.71 -7.08
N ASP A 17 15.24 -9.69 -8.26
CA ASP A 17 14.62 -9.16 -9.48
C ASP A 17 13.45 -10.04 -9.94
N PHE A 18 13.56 -11.37 -9.76
CA PHE A 18 12.47 -12.28 -10.09
C PHE A 18 11.28 -12.10 -9.15
N VAL A 19 11.52 -12.00 -7.84
CA VAL A 19 10.45 -11.85 -6.84
C VAL A 19 9.86 -10.45 -6.86
N CYS A 20 10.69 -9.40 -6.85
CA CYS A 20 10.24 -8.00 -6.79
C CYS A 20 9.86 -7.41 -8.16
N GLY A 21 10.13 -8.13 -9.25
CA GLY A 21 9.82 -7.68 -10.61
C GLY A 21 8.36 -7.90 -11.01
N TYR A 22 8.17 -8.40 -12.22
CA TYR A 22 6.86 -8.57 -12.84
C TYR A 22 5.86 -9.43 -12.05
N PRO A 23 6.24 -10.55 -11.40
CA PRO A 23 5.29 -11.40 -10.69
C PRO A 23 4.57 -10.67 -9.55
N LEU A 24 5.32 -9.93 -8.72
CA LEU A 24 4.73 -9.18 -7.61
C LEU A 24 3.85 -8.05 -8.13
N PHE A 25 4.28 -7.35 -9.17
CA PHE A 25 3.49 -6.27 -9.77
C PHE A 25 2.14 -6.78 -10.31
N ILE A 26 2.16 -7.89 -11.07
CA ILE A 26 0.94 -8.50 -11.63
C ILE A 26 0.04 -9.03 -10.50
N LEU A 27 0.61 -9.65 -9.47
CA LEU A 27 -0.15 -10.15 -8.33
C LEU A 27 -0.83 -9.01 -7.56
N LEU A 28 -0.12 -7.91 -7.33
CA LEU A 28 -0.61 -6.79 -6.54
C LEU A 28 -1.71 -6.02 -7.29
N ILE A 29 -1.44 -5.67 -8.56
CA ILE A 29 -2.39 -4.93 -9.39
C ILE A 29 -3.57 -5.82 -9.80
N GLY A 30 -3.30 -7.06 -10.23
CA GLY A 30 -4.33 -8.01 -10.63
C GLY A 30 -5.19 -8.48 -9.46
N GLY A 31 -4.58 -8.82 -8.33
CA GLY A 31 -5.30 -9.20 -7.10
C GLY A 31 -6.09 -8.02 -6.53
N GLY A 32 -5.52 -6.83 -6.52
CA GLY A 32 -6.20 -5.61 -6.11
C GLY A 32 -7.40 -5.29 -6.99
N LEU A 33 -7.27 -5.37 -8.32
CA LEU A 33 -8.38 -5.17 -9.25
C LEU A 33 -9.46 -6.24 -9.09
N PHE A 34 -9.05 -7.51 -8.93
CA PHE A 34 -9.99 -8.60 -8.69
C PHE A 34 -10.83 -8.36 -7.42
N LEU A 35 -10.18 -8.00 -6.31
CA LEU A 35 -10.86 -7.64 -5.06
C LEU A 35 -11.70 -6.37 -5.21
N PHE A 36 -11.23 -5.39 -5.98
CA PHE A 36 -11.95 -4.15 -6.24
C PHE A 36 -13.28 -4.39 -6.95
N PHE A 37 -13.28 -5.22 -8.01
CA PHE A 37 -14.51 -5.60 -8.72
C PHE A 37 -15.40 -6.53 -7.88
N TYR A 38 -14.81 -7.50 -7.17
CA TYR A 38 -15.56 -8.41 -6.30
C TYR A 38 -16.25 -7.69 -5.13
N SER A 39 -15.58 -6.70 -4.53
CA SER A 39 -16.10 -5.87 -3.44
C SER A 39 -17.07 -4.78 -3.92
N GLY A 40 -17.29 -4.64 -5.23
CA GLY A 40 -18.27 -3.70 -5.79
C GLY A 40 -18.00 -2.23 -5.42
N ALA A 41 -16.73 -1.85 -5.29
CA ALA A 41 -16.32 -0.50 -4.84
C ALA A 41 -16.91 -0.06 -3.49
N VAL A 42 -17.32 -1.00 -2.62
CA VAL A 42 -17.90 -0.70 -1.30
C VAL A 42 -16.94 0.12 -0.43
N SER A 43 -15.62 -0.10 -0.54
CA SER A 43 -14.61 0.69 0.18
C SER A 43 -14.69 2.17 -0.20
N LEU A 44 -14.72 2.51 -1.50
CA LEU A 44 -14.87 3.88 -1.98
C LEU A 44 -16.21 4.51 -1.57
N CYS A 45 -17.31 3.77 -1.70
CA CYS A 45 -18.65 4.27 -1.39
C CYS A 45 -18.87 4.51 0.10
N ARG A 46 -18.19 3.76 0.99
CA ARG A 46 -18.35 3.87 2.45
C ARG A 46 -17.33 4.77 3.15
N ILE A 47 -16.35 5.35 2.45
CA ILE A 47 -15.38 6.29 3.03
C ILE A 47 -16.08 7.40 3.85
N GLY A 48 -17.16 7.99 3.33
CA GLY A 48 -17.89 9.05 4.03
C GLY A 48 -18.53 8.59 5.35
N TYR A 49 -19.07 7.36 5.38
CA TYR A 49 -19.62 6.76 6.60
C TYR A 49 -18.50 6.46 7.61
N SER A 50 -17.39 5.89 7.15
CA SER A 50 -16.23 5.58 8.00
C SER A 50 -15.61 6.84 8.61
N ILE A 51 -15.48 7.94 7.87
CA ILE A 51 -15.00 9.22 8.41
C ILE A 51 -15.95 9.77 9.48
N LYS A 52 -17.26 9.63 9.27
CA LYS A 52 -18.27 10.03 10.27
C LYS A 52 -18.18 9.17 11.53
N ALA A 53 -17.96 7.86 11.37
CA ALA A 53 -17.77 6.92 12.48
C ALA A 53 -16.47 7.16 13.27
N LEU A 54 -15.42 7.70 12.63
CA LEU A 54 -14.19 8.11 13.32
C LEU A 54 -14.36 9.40 14.14
N ARG A 55 -15.30 10.27 13.74
CA ARG A 55 -15.59 11.54 14.44
C ARG A 55 -16.61 11.40 15.57
N TYR A 56 -17.57 10.48 15.43
CA TYR A 56 -18.53 10.18 16.48
C TYR A 56 -17.94 9.15 17.44
N LYS A 57 -17.89 9.50 18.73
CA LYS A 57 -17.57 8.55 19.80
C LYS A 57 -18.67 7.48 19.78
N SER A 58 -18.36 6.27 19.31
CA SER A 58 -19.30 5.15 19.40
C SER A 58 -19.59 4.91 20.88
N GLU A 59 -20.82 5.12 21.32
CA GLU A 59 -21.32 4.69 22.64
C GLU A 59 -21.64 3.19 22.67
N VAL A 60 -21.20 2.42 21.67
CA VAL A 60 -21.34 0.97 21.68
C VAL A 60 -20.18 0.39 22.47
N ALA A 61 -20.49 0.09 23.73
CA ALA A 61 -19.67 -0.65 24.66
C ALA A 61 -19.04 -1.90 24.03
N GLY A 62 -17.73 -1.86 23.86
CA GLY A 62 -16.88 -2.99 23.50
C GLY A 62 -15.46 -2.63 23.88
N GLU A 63 -14.73 -3.58 24.47
CA GLU A 63 -13.43 -3.42 25.13
C GLU A 63 -12.28 -2.97 24.21
N GLY A 64 -12.39 -1.81 23.58
CA GLY A 64 -11.32 -1.19 22.82
C GLY A 64 -10.40 -0.40 23.75
N GLN A 65 -9.18 -0.89 23.97
CA GLN A 65 -8.14 -0.20 24.76
C GLN A 65 -7.76 1.20 24.20
N ILE A 66 -8.13 1.49 22.94
CA ILE A 66 -7.79 2.72 22.22
C ILE A 66 -8.98 3.25 21.39
N SER A 67 -9.06 4.57 21.22
CA SER A 67 -10.07 5.22 20.37
C SER A 67 -9.90 4.82 18.89
N SER A 68 -11.00 4.73 18.12
CA SER A 68 -10.95 4.46 16.67
C SER A 68 -10.05 5.44 15.90
N PHE A 69 -9.99 6.69 16.34
CA PHE A 69 -9.06 7.69 15.78
C PHE A 69 -7.60 7.38 16.13
N GLN A 70 -7.34 6.93 17.37
CA GLN A 70 -5.99 6.55 17.81
C GLN A 70 -5.49 5.30 17.08
N ALA A 71 -6.37 4.32 16.85
CA ALA A 71 -6.07 3.15 16.04
C ALA A 71 -5.73 3.53 14.58
N LEU A 72 -6.51 4.44 13.98
CA LEU A 72 -6.21 4.96 12.64
C LEU A 72 -4.86 5.68 12.60
N MET A 73 -4.58 6.55 13.56
CA MET A 73 -3.32 7.29 13.60
C MET A 73 -2.12 6.35 13.78
N SER A 74 -2.25 5.28 14.57
CA SER A 74 -1.22 4.25 14.69
C SER A 74 -0.97 3.54 13.34
N ALA A 75 -2.03 3.19 12.61
CA ALA A 75 -1.89 2.57 11.28
C ALA A 75 -1.26 3.52 10.24
N ILE A 76 -1.62 4.80 10.26
CA ILE A 76 -1.01 5.83 9.38
C ILE A 76 0.46 6.02 9.75
N ALA A 77 0.81 6.12 11.03
CA ALA A 77 2.19 6.26 11.47
C ALA A 77 3.06 5.06 11.04
N SER A 78 2.48 3.85 11.02
CA SER A 78 3.19 2.65 10.54
C SER A 78 3.40 2.62 9.03
N THR A 79 2.62 3.38 8.25
CA THR A 79 2.63 3.31 6.77
C THR A 79 3.21 4.56 6.12
N VAL A 80 3.29 5.68 6.83
CA VAL A 80 3.87 6.94 6.36
C VAL A 80 5.29 7.08 6.94
N GLY A 81 6.29 7.09 6.06
CA GLY A 81 7.68 7.28 6.45
C GLY A 81 8.53 7.91 5.34
N MET A 82 9.80 8.17 5.64
CA MET A 82 10.76 8.75 4.70
C MET A 82 10.85 7.95 3.39
N GLY A 83 10.69 6.62 3.46
CA GLY A 83 10.68 5.74 2.29
C GLY A 83 9.59 6.08 1.27
N ASN A 84 8.39 6.46 1.71
CA ASN A 84 7.32 6.87 0.77
C ASN A 84 7.65 8.20 0.10
N ILE A 85 8.28 9.14 0.81
CA ILE A 85 8.67 10.44 0.25
C ILE A 85 9.77 10.25 -0.81
N ALA A 86 10.81 9.48 -0.47
CA ALA A 86 11.90 9.16 -1.39
C ALA A 86 11.39 8.34 -2.59
N GLY A 87 10.50 7.37 -2.36
CA GLY A 87 9.90 6.57 -3.42
C GLY A 87 9.07 7.40 -4.40
N VAL A 88 8.29 8.37 -3.89
CA VAL A 88 7.54 9.31 -4.74
C VAL A 88 8.49 10.20 -5.54
N ALA A 89 9.57 10.69 -4.93
CA ALA A 89 10.57 11.47 -5.64
C ALA A 89 11.21 10.66 -6.79
N ILE A 90 11.63 9.42 -6.54
CA ILE A 90 12.20 8.52 -7.56
C ILE A 90 11.18 8.21 -8.66
N ALA A 91 9.92 7.95 -8.31
CA ALA A 91 8.88 7.65 -9.28
C ALA A 91 8.62 8.84 -10.22
N ILE A 92 8.65 10.08 -9.71
CA ILE A 92 8.47 11.28 -10.53
C ILE A 92 9.70 11.56 -11.38
N THR A 93 10.91 11.40 -10.84
CA THR A 93 12.14 11.66 -11.60
C THR A 93 12.36 10.64 -12.72
N VAL A 94 12.02 9.36 -12.49
CA VAL A 94 12.19 8.28 -13.47
C VAL A 94 10.98 8.15 -14.40
N GLY A 95 9.77 8.21 -13.86
CA GLY A 95 8.51 8.00 -14.60
C GLY A 95 7.85 9.28 -15.12
N GLY A 96 8.40 10.45 -14.80
CA GLY A 96 7.81 11.74 -15.15
C GLY A 96 6.59 12.12 -14.30
N PRO A 97 5.98 13.28 -14.56
CA PRO A 97 4.86 13.80 -13.76
C PRO A 97 3.61 12.91 -13.80
N GLY A 98 3.47 12.07 -14.83
CA GLY A 98 2.36 11.11 -14.97
C GLY A 98 2.35 10.01 -13.91
N ALA A 99 3.45 9.79 -13.19
CA ALA A 99 3.54 8.80 -12.13
C ALA A 99 2.53 9.05 -10.99
N ILE A 100 2.23 10.32 -10.70
CA ILE A 100 1.30 10.72 -9.63
C ILE A 100 -0.12 10.21 -9.93
N PHE A 101 -0.55 10.30 -11.20
CA PHE A 101 -1.85 9.78 -11.62
C PHE A 101 -1.96 8.28 -11.34
N TRP A 102 -0.94 7.50 -11.71
CA TRP A 102 -0.90 6.06 -11.47
C TRP A 102 -0.80 5.68 -9.99
N MET A 103 -0.18 6.52 -9.16
CA MET A 103 -0.18 6.34 -7.71
C MET A 103 -1.58 6.47 -7.12
N TRP A 104 -2.38 7.45 -7.57
CA TRP A 104 -3.77 7.58 -7.12
C TRP A 104 -4.64 6.41 -7.59
N VAL A 105 -4.48 5.97 -8.85
CA VAL A 105 -5.19 4.79 -9.37
C VAL A 105 -4.85 3.55 -8.54
N SER A 106 -3.56 3.33 -8.26
CA SER A 106 -3.10 2.21 -7.44
C SER A 106 -3.60 2.30 -5.99
N ALA A 107 -3.65 3.50 -5.41
CA ALA A 107 -4.19 3.71 -4.07
C ALA A 107 -5.70 3.39 -4.00
N VAL A 108 -6.46 3.73 -5.04
CA VAL A 108 -7.89 3.39 -5.15
C VAL A 108 -8.09 1.88 -5.22
N VAL A 109 -7.30 1.19 -6.03
CA VAL A 109 -7.34 -0.28 -6.14
C VAL A 109 -6.93 -0.93 -4.80
N GLY A 110 -5.91 -0.40 -4.14
CA GLY A 110 -5.41 -0.91 -2.86
C GLY A 110 -6.38 -0.75 -1.68
N MET A 111 -7.27 0.26 -1.71
CA MET A 111 -8.29 0.45 -0.66
C MET A 111 -9.30 -0.70 -0.58
N SER A 112 -9.41 -1.54 -1.60
CA SER A 112 -10.27 -2.74 -1.56
C SER A 112 -9.59 -3.95 -0.94
N THR A 113 -8.26 -3.93 -0.80
CA THR A 113 -7.47 -5.04 -0.25
C THR A 113 -7.20 -4.88 1.26
N LYS A 114 -7.32 -3.66 1.79
CA LYS A 114 -7.01 -3.31 3.18
C LYS A 114 -8.27 -2.99 3.97
#